data_AF-A0A967XYN1-F1
#
_entry.id   AF-A0A967XYN1-F1
#
_cell.length_a   1.000
_cell.length_b   1.000
_cell.length_c   1.000
_cell.angle_alpha   90.00
_cell.angle_beta   90.00
_cell.angle_gamma   90.00
#
_symmetry.space_group_name_H-M   'P 1'
#
loop_
_entity.id
_entity.type
_entity.pdbx_description
1 polymer ?
#
loop_
_entity_poly.entity_id
_entity_poly.type
_entity_poly.pdbx_seq_one_letter_code
_entity_poly.pdbx_strand_id
1 'polypeptide(L)'
;SDWMVFCHNLPLDWIDLKFEVEGERIKVFAEVKAIWKTGVEMEALSAVTGALLNMYDMLKPLDKDLSFGDIKLVKKRGGKSNFKEEFPKPLQAGVLVISDSTYAGEREDKSGKVIQQFLENQPVDVKVYEILPDVKDQIVQRLAQLVDEQQLDLVITTGGTGIGPRDVTPEAVREVITKEIPGISETVRQFGQERIPYAMLSRQICGLRNDSLIISLPGSSKGAQEGMQALFPGLLHAFPMLRGFGH
;
A
#
# COMPACT_ATOMS: atom_id res chain seq x y z
N SER A 1 -16.95 12.02 31.73
CA SER A 1 -17.97 11.34 30.91
C SER A 1 -17.50 11.28 29.46
N ASP A 2 -16.24 10.90 29.25
CA ASP A 2 -15.49 11.24 28.02
C ASP A 2 -15.00 10.01 27.26
N TRP A 3 -15.75 8.91 27.36
CA TRP A 3 -15.55 7.70 26.55
C TRP A 3 -16.72 7.53 25.59
N MET A 4 -17.00 8.54 24.76
CA MET A 4 -17.75 8.28 23.54
C MET A 4 -16.82 7.52 22.60
N VAL A 5 -17.09 6.23 22.45
CA VAL A 5 -16.43 5.35 21.48
C VAL A 5 -16.84 5.84 20.10
N PHE A 6 -16.09 6.80 19.54
CA PHE A 6 -16.24 7.21 18.14
C PHE A 6 -15.72 6.07 17.26
N CYS A 7 -16.56 5.07 17.02
CA CYS A 7 -16.39 4.19 15.88
C CYS A 7 -16.66 5.03 14.63
N HIS A 8 -15.84 4.86 13.59
CA HIS A 8 -16.16 5.44 12.30
C HIS A 8 -17.32 4.63 11.71
N ASN A 9 -18.32 5.28 11.12
CA ASN A 9 -19.38 4.56 10.42
C ASN A 9 -18.74 3.72 9.31
N LEU A 10 -18.93 2.40 9.39
CA LEU A 10 -18.29 1.43 8.53
C LEU A 10 -19.34 0.49 7.95
N PRO A 11 -19.36 0.30 6.61
CA PRO A 11 -20.27 -0.66 6.00
C PRO A 11 -19.82 -2.08 6.38
N LEU A 12 -20.66 -2.78 7.14
CA LEU A 12 -20.44 -4.18 7.48
C LEU A 12 -20.97 -5.06 6.35
N ASP A 13 -20.13 -5.97 5.86
CA ASP A 13 -20.55 -6.96 4.86
C ASP A 13 -21.30 -8.12 5.53
N TRP A 14 -20.89 -8.48 6.75
CA TRP A 14 -21.47 -9.60 7.48
C TRP A 14 -21.16 -9.54 8.97
N ILE A 15 -22.13 -9.97 9.78
CA ILE A 15 -22.04 -10.12 11.23
C ILE A 15 -22.78 -11.39 11.64
N ASP A 16 -22.16 -12.18 12.51
CA ASP A 16 -22.76 -13.40 13.08
C ASP A 16 -22.42 -13.53 14.56
N LEU A 17 -23.33 -14.12 15.31
CA LEU A 17 -23.20 -14.36 16.74
C LEU A 17 -23.31 -15.84 17.04
N LYS A 18 -22.36 -16.37 17.81
CA LYS A 18 -22.34 -17.75 18.25
C LYS A 18 -22.34 -17.80 19.77
N PHE A 19 -23.10 -18.75 20.31
CA PHE A 19 -23.27 -18.94 21.74
C PHE A 19 -22.86 -20.37 22.08
N GLU A 20 -22.01 -20.51 23.08
CA GLU A 20 -21.56 -21.82 23.58
C GLU A 20 -21.84 -21.88 25.09
N VAL A 21 -22.60 -22.89 25.52
CA VAL A 21 -22.89 -23.11 26.94
C VAL A 21 -21.88 -24.08 27.51
N GLU A 22 -21.16 -23.66 28.54
CA GLU A 22 -20.15 -24.44 29.24
C GLU A 22 -20.45 -24.43 30.74
N GLY A 23 -21.18 -25.45 31.21
CA GLY A 23 -21.63 -25.54 32.61
C GLY A 23 -22.51 -24.34 32.97
N GLU A 24 -22.06 -23.55 33.95
CA GLU A 24 -22.76 -22.35 34.44
C GLU A 24 -22.36 -21.07 33.69
N ARG A 25 -21.64 -21.19 32.55
CA ARG A 25 -21.19 -20.04 31.75
C ARG A 25 -21.73 -20.13 30.34
N ILE A 26 -22.03 -18.96 29.76
CA ILE A 26 -22.34 -18.85 28.34
C ILE A 26 -21.26 -17.97 27.70
N LYS A 27 -20.53 -18.54 26.74
CA LYS A 27 -19.59 -17.79 25.91
C LYS A 27 -20.33 -17.23 24.71
N VAL A 28 -20.05 -15.96 24.42
CA VAL A 28 -20.60 -15.26 23.26
C VAL A 28 -19.45 -14.86 22.35
N PHE A 29 -19.54 -15.26 21.10
CA PHE A 29 -18.59 -14.91 20.06
C PHE A 29 -19.29 -14.09 18.99
N ALA A 30 -18.63 -13.04 18.51
CA ALA A 30 -19.03 -12.33 17.31
C ALA A 30 -17.96 -12.49 16.24
N GLU A 31 -18.39 -12.74 15.00
CA GLU A 31 -17.53 -12.68 13.84
C GLU A 31 -18.07 -11.57 12.92
N VAL A 32 -17.21 -10.61 12.58
CA VAL A 32 -17.57 -9.45 11.77
C VAL A 32 -16.62 -9.36 10.58
N LYS A 33 -17.17 -9.09 9.40
CA LYS A 33 -16.42 -8.94 8.14
C LYS A 33 -16.79 -7.64 7.47
N ALA A 34 -15.78 -6.94 6.97
CA ALA A 34 -15.94 -5.79 6.09
C ALA A 34 -14.74 -5.62 5.17
N ILE A 35 -14.97 -5.12 3.96
CA ILE A 35 -13.93 -4.58 3.07
C ILE A 35 -13.95 -3.07 3.21
N TRP A 36 -13.08 -2.52 4.06
CA TRP A 36 -13.01 -1.08 4.27
C TRP A 36 -11.60 -0.59 4.65
N LYS A 37 -11.44 0.73 4.72
CA LYS A 37 -10.18 1.41 5.06
C LYS A 37 -9.71 1.21 6.50
N THR A 38 -10.63 0.82 7.40
CA THR A 38 -10.35 0.57 8.82
C THR A 38 -10.80 -0.84 9.20
N GLY A 39 -10.21 -1.40 10.25
CA GLY A 39 -10.63 -2.69 10.79
C GLY A 39 -11.99 -2.60 11.50
N VAL A 40 -12.56 -3.77 11.78
CA VAL A 40 -13.90 -3.96 12.39
C VAL A 40 -13.85 -4.46 13.82
N GLU A 41 -12.76 -4.17 14.53
CA GLU A 41 -12.56 -4.64 15.91
C GLU A 41 -13.63 -4.11 16.85
N MET A 42 -13.98 -2.83 16.71
CA MET A 42 -14.94 -2.19 17.59
C MET A 42 -16.36 -2.67 17.33
N GLU A 43 -16.69 -2.97 16.07
CA GLU A 43 -17.97 -3.54 15.68
C GLU A 43 -18.12 -4.96 16.23
N ALA A 44 -17.06 -5.77 16.20
CA ALA A 44 -17.07 -7.10 16.81
C ALA A 44 -17.24 -7.04 18.34
N LEU A 45 -16.52 -6.14 19.02
CA LEU A 45 -16.67 -5.96 20.48
C LEU A 45 -18.05 -5.41 20.85
N SER A 46 -18.58 -4.49 20.04
CA SER A 46 -19.92 -3.93 20.24
C SER A 46 -21.01 -4.98 20.03
N ALA A 47 -20.85 -5.86 19.05
CA ALA A 47 -21.77 -6.98 18.79
C ALA A 47 -21.86 -7.94 19.99
N VAL A 48 -20.72 -8.34 20.54
CA VAL A 48 -20.67 -9.17 21.76
C VAL A 48 -21.32 -8.43 22.93
N THR A 49 -20.99 -7.15 23.12
CA THR A 49 -21.56 -6.34 24.21
C THR A 49 -23.08 -6.22 24.10
N GLY A 50 -23.61 -5.96 22.90
CA GLY A 50 -25.05 -5.91 22.65
C GLY A 50 -25.73 -7.26 22.90
N ALA A 51 -25.12 -8.36 22.47
CA ALA A 51 -25.64 -9.70 22.75
C ALA A 51 -25.67 -10.02 24.25
N LEU A 52 -24.59 -9.69 24.98
CA LEU A 52 -24.49 -9.88 26.43
C LEU A 52 -25.53 -9.04 27.19
N LEU A 53 -25.73 -7.78 26.82
CA LEU A 53 -26.75 -6.93 27.45
C LEU A 53 -28.16 -7.48 27.24
N ASN A 54 -28.48 -7.95 26.03
CA ASN A 54 -29.77 -8.60 25.76
C ASN A 54 -29.94 -9.89 26.58
N MET A 55 -28.90 -10.72 26.65
CA MET A 55 -28.94 -11.94 27.46
C MET A 55 -29.13 -11.62 28.95
N TYR A 56 -28.42 -10.63 29.48
CA TYR A 56 -28.59 -10.20 30.88
C TYR A 56 -30.03 -9.77 31.15
N ASP A 57 -30.62 -8.97 30.26
CA ASP A 57 -32.01 -8.54 30.39
C ASP A 57 -33.00 -9.70 30.41
N MET A 58 -32.77 -10.71 29.57
CA MET A 58 -33.61 -11.91 29.49
C MET A 58 -33.41 -12.88 30.67
N LEU A 59 -32.19 -12.97 31.21
CA LEU A 59 -31.83 -13.98 32.21
C LEU A 59 -31.89 -13.48 33.65
N LYS A 60 -31.83 -12.16 33.90
CA LYS A 60 -31.93 -11.57 35.25
C LYS A 60 -33.16 -11.98 36.08
N PRO A 61 -34.31 -12.41 35.51
CA PRO A 61 -35.41 -12.94 36.33
C PRO A 61 -35.12 -14.36 36.87
N LEU A 62 -34.23 -15.12 36.22
CA LEU A 62 -33.90 -16.50 36.56
C LEU A 62 -32.73 -16.57 37.54
N ASP A 63 -31.75 -15.69 37.39
CA ASP A 63 -30.54 -15.64 38.21
C ASP A 63 -30.18 -14.19 38.53
N LYS A 64 -29.97 -13.89 39.82
CA LYS A 64 -29.63 -12.56 40.32
C LYS A 64 -28.12 -12.31 40.41
N ASP A 65 -27.31 -13.36 40.34
CA ASP A 65 -25.85 -13.29 40.46
C ASP A 65 -25.15 -13.26 39.09
N LEU A 66 -25.91 -13.03 38.02
CA LEU A 66 -25.40 -12.86 36.67
C LEU A 66 -24.34 -11.75 36.63
N SER A 67 -23.24 -12.03 35.94
CA SER A 67 -22.16 -11.08 35.72
C SER A 67 -21.54 -11.27 34.34
N PHE A 68 -20.95 -10.21 33.81
CA PHE A 68 -20.16 -10.29 32.58
C PHE A 68 -18.73 -10.68 32.90
N GLY A 69 -18.17 -11.60 32.10
CA GLY A 69 -16.74 -11.86 32.08
C GLY A 69 -15.97 -10.89 31.19
N ASP A 70 -14.70 -11.18 30.95
CA ASP A 70 -13.85 -10.40 30.07
C ASP A 70 -14.33 -10.44 28.61
N ILE A 71 -14.38 -9.28 27.98
CA ILE A 71 -14.60 -9.13 26.54
C ILE A 71 -13.26 -8.80 25.89
N LYS A 72 -12.83 -9.60 24.92
CA LYS A 72 -11.56 -9.39 24.21
C LYS A 72 -11.66 -9.79 22.75
N LEU A 73 -10.80 -9.21 21.94
CA LEU A 73 -10.61 -9.62 20.56
C LEU A 73 -9.88 -10.98 20.54
N VAL A 74 -10.54 -12.01 20.01
CA VAL A 74 -9.98 -13.37 19.97
C VAL A 74 -9.01 -13.54 18.79
N LYS A 75 -9.42 -13.07 17.61
CA LYS A 75 -8.64 -13.20 16.37
C LYS A 75 -8.98 -12.05 15.43
N LYS A 76 -7.96 -11.57 14.73
CA LYS A 76 -8.09 -10.62 13.61
C LYS A 76 -7.33 -11.15 12.41
N ARG A 77 -7.92 -11.05 11.23
CA ARG A 77 -7.26 -11.33 9.95
C ARG A 77 -7.60 -10.23 8.96
N GLY A 78 -6.61 -9.74 8.24
CA GLY A 78 -6.75 -8.64 7.30
C GLY A 78 -6.03 -7.36 7.78
N GLY A 79 -5.96 -6.36 6.90
CA GLY A 79 -5.22 -5.12 7.12
C GLY A 79 -3.77 -5.17 6.62
N LYS A 80 -3.17 -3.98 6.46
CA LYS A 80 -1.83 -3.81 5.86
C LYS A 80 -0.72 -4.58 6.58
N SER A 81 -0.87 -4.81 7.89
CA SER A 81 0.10 -5.55 8.71
C SER A 81 0.24 -7.04 8.34
N ASN A 82 -0.74 -7.60 7.62
CA ASN A 82 -0.71 -9.00 7.20
C ASN A 82 0.08 -9.23 5.89
N PHE A 83 0.53 -8.16 5.24
CA PHE A 83 1.28 -8.19 3.98
C PHE A 83 2.75 -7.80 4.18
N LYS A 84 3.33 -8.17 5.33
CA LYS A 84 4.75 -7.95 5.59
C LYS A 84 5.54 -9.09 4.97
N GLU A 85 6.30 -8.76 3.94
CA GLU A 85 7.32 -9.65 3.38
C GLU A 85 8.63 -9.47 4.15
N GLU A 86 9.27 -10.59 4.52
CA GLU A 86 10.60 -10.60 5.10
C GLU A 86 11.62 -11.02 4.05
N PHE A 87 12.64 -10.18 3.86
CA PHE A 87 13.71 -10.47 2.92
C PHE A 87 15.01 -10.79 3.68
N PRO A 88 15.75 -11.85 3.29
CA PRO A 88 17.02 -12.19 3.92
C PRO A 88 18.09 -11.10 3.70
N LYS A 89 17.95 -10.31 2.64
CA LYS A 89 18.72 -9.11 2.35
C LYS A 89 17.77 -8.03 1.82
N PRO A 90 18.01 -6.74 2.14
CA PRO A 90 17.23 -5.64 1.57
C PRO A 90 17.26 -5.69 0.04
N LEU A 91 16.14 -5.33 -0.58
CA LEU A 91 16.05 -5.16 -2.04
C LEU A 91 16.91 -3.98 -2.46
N GLN A 92 17.65 -4.10 -3.54
CA GLN A 92 18.48 -3.02 -4.05
C GLN A 92 17.67 -2.14 -5.01
N ALA A 93 17.62 -0.84 -4.73
CA ALA A 93 16.81 0.09 -5.50
C ALA A 93 17.61 1.25 -6.12
N GLY A 94 17.10 1.75 -7.25
CA GLY A 94 17.54 2.99 -7.89
C GLY A 94 16.41 4.00 -7.96
N VAL A 95 16.70 5.27 -7.70
CA VAL A 95 15.75 6.38 -7.83
C VAL A 95 16.26 7.34 -8.90
N LEU A 96 15.49 7.50 -9.97
CA LEU A 96 15.79 8.42 -11.06
C LEU A 96 14.78 9.57 -11.09
N VAL A 97 15.28 10.79 -10.94
CA VAL A 97 14.48 12.01 -11.09
C VAL A 97 14.63 12.49 -12.53
N ILE A 98 13.53 12.55 -13.27
CA ILE A 98 13.51 12.95 -14.69
C ILE A 98 12.90 14.35 -14.76
N SER A 99 13.76 15.34 -15.00
CA SER A 99 13.37 16.76 -15.06
C SER A 99 14.50 17.61 -15.64
N ASP A 100 14.25 18.23 -16.79
CA ASP A 100 15.16 19.20 -17.42
C ASP A 100 15.57 20.32 -16.43
N SER A 101 14.60 20.91 -15.74
CA SER A 101 14.84 22.03 -14.80
C SER A 101 15.65 21.64 -13.56
N THR A 102 15.45 20.41 -13.07
CA THR A 102 16.19 19.89 -11.91
C THR A 102 17.60 19.49 -12.32
N TYR A 103 17.74 18.90 -13.51
CA TYR A 103 19.04 18.58 -14.10
C TYR A 103 19.88 19.84 -14.35
N ALA A 104 19.26 20.92 -14.83
CA ALA A 104 19.91 22.22 -15.04
C ALA A 104 20.24 22.98 -13.74
N GLY A 105 19.82 22.49 -12.58
CA GLY A 105 20.05 23.14 -11.28
C GLY A 105 19.14 24.34 -10.99
N GLU A 106 18.12 24.58 -11.81
CA GLU A 106 17.16 25.68 -11.64
C GLU A 106 16.16 25.41 -10.50
N ARG A 107 15.96 24.13 -10.18
CA ARG A 107 15.03 23.68 -9.14
C ARG A 107 15.63 22.53 -8.35
N GLU A 108 15.49 22.58 -7.03
CA GLU A 108 15.84 21.44 -6.18
C GLU A 108 14.88 20.27 -6.35
N ASP A 109 15.42 19.04 -6.38
CA ASP A 109 14.59 17.84 -6.28
C ASP A 109 13.95 17.73 -4.88
N LYS A 110 12.63 17.53 -4.91
CA LYS A 110 11.83 17.21 -3.73
C LYS A 110 11.18 15.83 -3.86
N SER A 111 10.86 15.40 -5.07
CA SER A 111 10.18 14.15 -5.36
C SER A 111 11.06 12.94 -5.10
N GLY A 112 12.28 12.93 -5.61
CA GLY A 112 13.24 11.86 -5.39
C GLY A 112 13.63 11.74 -3.92
N LYS A 113 13.87 12.87 -3.23
CA LYS A 113 14.11 12.89 -1.77
C LYS A 113 12.96 12.27 -0.97
N VAL A 114 11.71 12.58 -1.34
CA VAL A 114 10.53 11.99 -0.69
C VAL A 114 10.48 10.47 -0.92
N ILE A 115 10.83 10.00 -2.12
CA ILE A 115 10.90 8.57 -2.42
C ILE A 115 11.99 7.89 -1.58
N GLN A 116 13.19 8.48 -1.50
CA GLN A 116 14.28 7.94 -0.68
C GLN A 116 13.88 7.82 0.79
N GLN A 117 13.36 8.90 1.39
CA GLN A 117 12.90 8.92 2.78
C GLN A 117 11.78 7.90 3.04
N PHE A 118 10.90 7.67 2.07
CA PHE A 118 9.87 6.64 2.20
C PHE A 118 10.49 5.24 2.25
N LEU A 119 11.48 4.97 1.38
CA LEU A 119 12.15 3.68 1.28
C LEU A 119 13.04 3.35 2.48
N GLU A 120 13.58 4.34 3.20
CA GLU A 120 14.35 4.12 4.45
C GLU A 120 13.57 3.31 5.50
N ASN A 121 12.24 3.38 5.47
CA ASN A 121 11.35 2.66 6.39
C ASN A 121 10.85 1.32 5.81
N GLN A 122 11.44 0.86 4.70
CA GLN A 122 11.09 -0.38 3.99
C GLN A 122 12.32 -1.30 3.93
N PRO A 123 12.16 -2.60 3.63
CA PRO A 123 13.28 -3.52 3.40
C PRO A 123 13.93 -3.27 2.02
N VAL A 124 14.24 -2.02 1.70
CA VAL A 124 14.76 -1.55 0.42
C VAL A 124 15.94 -0.62 0.69
N ASP A 125 17.06 -0.86 0.01
CA ASP A 125 18.29 -0.10 0.12
C ASP A 125 18.56 0.63 -1.21
N VAL A 126 18.53 1.97 -1.16
CA VAL A 126 18.71 2.81 -2.35
C VAL A 126 20.20 2.93 -2.68
N LYS A 127 20.63 2.22 -3.73
CA LYS A 127 22.02 2.20 -4.21
C LYS A 127 22.34 3.32 -5.18
N VAL A 128 21.34 3.76 -5.94
CA VAL A 128 21.50 4.81 -6.93
C VAL A 128 20.45 5.88 -6.73
N TYR A 129 20.90 7.12 -6.75
CA TYR A 129 20.05 8.30 -6.82
C TYR A 129 20.65 9.26 -7.83
N GLU A 130 19.91 9.53 -8.90
CA GLU A 130 20.40 10.36 -10.00
C GLU A 130 19.28 11.23 -10.57
N ILE A 131 19.68 12.37 -11.13
CA ILE A 131 18.80 13.27 -11.85
C ILE A 131 19.20 13.20 -13.33
N LEU A 132 18.22 13.01 -14.21
CA LEU A 132 18.39 12.96 -15.66
C LEU A 132 17.51 14.00 -16.35
N PRO A 133 17.91 14.52 -17.52
CA PRO A 133 17.05 15.37 -18.33
C PRO A 133 15.94 14.55 -19.00
N ASP A 134 14.92 15.23 -19.52
CA ASP A 134 13.81 14.64 -20.28
C ASP A 134 14.27 14.26 -21.71
N VAL A 135 15.25 13.37 -21.80
CA VAL A 135 15.83 12.86 -23.04
C VAL A 135 15.65 11.35 -23.08
N LYS A 136 14.77 10.89 -23.97
CA LYS A 136 14.34 9.49 -24.07
C LYS A 136 15.52 8.51 -24.08
N ASP A 137 16.49 8.72 -24.97
CA ASP A 137 17.62 7.79 -25.14
C ASP A 137 18.49 7.68 -23.88
N GLN A 138 18.67 8.78 -23.13
CA GLN A 138 19.41 8.77 -21.87
C GLN A 138 18.65 8.01 -20.79
N ILE A 139 17.33 8.19 -20.71
CA ILE A 139 16.48 7.45 -19.77
C ILE A 139 16.50 5.95 -20.10
N VAL A 140 16.34 5.58 -21.38
CA VAL A 140 16.42 4.19 -21.85
C VAL A 140 17.75 3.55 -21.46
N GLN A 141 18.86 4.20 -21.83
CA GLN A 141 20.19 3.69 -21.54
C GLN A 141 20.41 3.51 -20.04
N ARG A 142 20.02 4.49 -19.23
CA ARG A 142 20.27 4.41 -17.79
C ARG A 142 19.41 3.34 -17.12
N LEU A 143 18.12 3.24 -17.48
CA LEU A 143 17.25 2.19 -16.97
C LEU A 143 17.78 0.79 -17.32
N ALA A 144 18.24 0.59 -18.56
CA ALA A 144 18.84 -0.68 -18.97
C ALA A 144 20.12 -0.99 -18.17
N GLN A 145 21.03 -0.02 -17.99
CA GLN A 145 22.24 -0.22 -17.19
C GLN A 145 21.94 -0.58 -15.72
N LEU A 146 20.98 0.10 -15.10
CA LEU A 146 20.60 -0.17 -13.71
C LEU A 146 20.08 -1.60 -13.52
N VAL A 147 19.33 -2.12 -14.51
CA VAL A 147 18.75 -3.46 -14.44
C VAL A 147 19.73 -4.53 -14.92
N ASP A 148 20.37 -4.36 -16.07
CA ASP A 148 21.16 -5.41 -16.71
C ASP A 148 22.58 -5.50 -16.14
N GLU A 149 23.20 -4.37 -15.83
CA GLU A 149 24.59 -4.33 -15.37
C GLU A 149 24.69 -4.25 -13.85
N GLN A 150 23.84 -3.42 -13.22
CA GLN A 150 23.85 -3.23 -11.77
C GLN A 150 22.90 -4.17 -11.03
N GLN A 151 22.04 -4.89 -11.76
CA GLN A 151 21.15 -5.94 -11.22
C GLN A 151 20.28 -5.45 -10.06
N LEU A 152 19.80 -4.20 -10.13
CA LEU A 152 18.91 -3.66 -9.10
C LEU A 152 17.57 -4.39 -9.14
N ASP A 153 17.01 -4.75 -7.97
CA ASP A 153 15.70 -5.37 -7.87
C ASP A 153 14.60 -4.38 -8.29
N LEU A 154 14.72 -3.10 -7.92
CA LEU A 154 13.70 -2.06 -8.11
C LEU A 154 14.28 -0.78 -8.70
N VAL A 155 13.67 -0.24 -9.76
CA VAL A 155 13.99 1.11 -10.26
C VAL A 155 12.74 1.97 -10.23
N ILE A 156 12.82 3.11 -9.53
CA ILE A 156 11.74 4.08 -9.39
C ILE A 156 12.11 5.33 -10.18
N THR A 157 11.31 5.68 -11.18
CA THR A 157 11.41 6.98 -11.85
C THR A 157 10.38 7.96 -11.31
N THR A 158 10.69 9.25 -11.29
CA THR A 158 9.74 10.32 -10.97
C THR A 158 9.89 11.49 -11.93
N GLY A 159 8.78 11.91 -12.55
CA GLY A 159 8.77 12.99 -13.54
C GLY A 159 8.71 12.50 -14.99
N GLY A 160 8.43 13.43 -15.91
CA GLY A 160 8.31 13.18 -17.36
C GLY A 160 7.12 12.30 -17.78
N THR A 161 6.09 12.13 -16.93
CA THR A 161 4.93 11.23 -17.18
C THR A 161 3.64 11.97 -17.57
N GLY A 162 3.69 13.28 -17.82
CA GLY A 162 2.54 14.08 -18.20
C GLY A 162 2.17 13.96 -19.68
N ILE A 163 1.39 14.93 -20.16
CA ILE A 163 0.97 15.08 -21.57
C ILE A 163 1.76 16.17 -22.30
N GLY A 164 2.75 16.78 -21.64
CA GLY A 164 3.57 17.84 -22.22
C GLY A 164 4.52 17.29 -23.30
N PRO A 165 5.00 18.15 -24.21
CA PRO A 165 5.85 17.73 -25.33
C PRO A 165 7.23 17.19 -24.91
N ARG A 166 7.66 17.48 -23.67
CA ARG A 166 8.90 16.96 -23.08
C ARG A 166 8.69 15.70 -22.26
N ASP A 167 7.44 15.34 -21.92
CA ASP A 167 7.13 14.17 -21.09
C ASP A 167 7.36 12.87 -21.88
N VAL A 168 8.56 12.30 -21.79
CA VAL A 168 9.00 11.12 -22.56
C VAL A 168 9.31 9.89 -21.70
N THR A 169 9.14 9.96 -20.39
CA THR A 169 9.40 8.85 -19.46
C THR A 169 8.60 7.59 -19.82
N PRO A 170 7.29 7.67 -20.14
CA PRO A 170 6.52 6.49 -20.55
C PRO A 170 7.10 5.80 -21.79
N GLU A 171 7.45 6.57 -22.82
CA GLU A 171 8.06 6.03 -24.04
C GLU A 171 9.39 5.35 -23.76
N ALA A 172 10.22 5.94 -22.90
CA ALA A 172 11.49 5.34 -22.49
C ALA A 172 11.29 4.05 -21.70
N VAL A 173 10.40 4.05 -20.71
CA VAL A 173 10.12 2.86 -19.88
C VAL A 173 9.55 1.73 -20.74
N ARG A 174 8.61 2.03 -21.65
CA ARG A 174 8.03 1.03 -22.56
C ARG A 174 9.07 0.34 -23.44
N GLU A 175 10.10 1.06 -23.85
CA GLU A 175 11.19 0.51 -24.67
C GLU A 175 12.11 -0.42 -23.87
N VAL A 176 12.23 -0.21 -22.56
CA VAL A 176 13.12 -0.98 -21.69
C VAL A 176 12.47 -2.23 -21.12
N ILE A 177 11.18 -2.16 -20.77
CA ILE A 177 10.47 -3.29 -20.15
C ILE A 177 10.20 -4.42 -21.14
N THR A 178 10.26 -5.65 -20.66
CA THR A 178 9.86 -6.85 -21.42
C THR A 178 8.42 -7.26 -21.13
N LYS A 179 7.87 -6.86 -19.98
CA LYS A 179 6.50 -7.16 -19.58
C LYS A 179 5.88 -6.00 -18.81
N GLU A 180 4.84 -5.40 -19.37
CA GLU A 180 4.10 -4.33 -18.70
C GLU A 180 3.23 -4.89 -17.55
N ILE A 181 3.14 -4.12 -16.45
CA ILE A 181 2.25 -4.39 -15.31
C ILE A 181 1.33 -3.17 -15.14
N PRO A 182 0.23 -3.09 -15.93
CA PRO A 182 -0.64 -1.92 -15.94
C PRO A 182 -1.30 -1.67 -14.58
N GLY A 183 -1.58 -2.74 -13.82
CA GLY A 183 -2.21 -2.65 -12.49
C GLY A 183 -1.48 -1.76 -11.49
N ILE A 184 -0.14 -1.63 -11.59
CA ILE A 184 0.63 -0.71 -10.74
C ILE A 184 0.28 0.74 -11.10
N SER A 185 0.34 1.08 -12.39
CA SER A 185 0.04 2.43 -12.86
C SER A 185 -1.43 2.79 -12.64
N GLU A 186 -2.35 1.83 -12.82
CA GLU A 186 -3.77 1.98 -12.51
C GLU A 186 -4.00 2.27 -11.03
N THR A 187 -3.35 1.53 -10.14
CA THR A 187 -3.45 1.73 -8.69
C THR A 187 -3.00 3.14 -8.29
N VAL A 188 -1.86 3.61 -8.81
CA VAL A 188 -1.36 4.97 -8.54
C VAL A 188 -2.33 6.03 -9.06
N ARG A 189 -2.86 5.87 -10.28
CA ARG A 189 -3.84 6.80 -10.85
C ARG A 189 -5.15 6.80 -10.08
N GLN A 190 -5.67 5.65 -9.67
CA GLN A 190 -6.90 5.54 -8.91
C GLN A 190 -6.75 6.22 -7.55
N PHE A 191 -5.67 5.89 -6.82
CA PHE A 191 -5.40 6.49 -5.52
C PHE A 191 -5.18 8.01 -5.60
N GLY A 192 -4.51 8.49 -6.65
CA GLY A 192 -4.36 9.93 -6.90
C GLY A 192 -5.68 10.63 -7.25
N GLN A 193 -6.56 9.96 -8.01
CA GLN A 193 -7.85 10.51 -8.43
C GLN A 193 -8.81 10.80 -7.28
N GLU A 194 -8.74 10.02 -6.20
CA GLU A 194 -9.52 10.28 -4.97
C GLU A 194 -9.19 11.64 -4.33
N ARG A 195 -8.05 12.24 -4.70
CA ARG A 195 -7.54 13.49 -4.10
C ARG A 195 -7.48 14.65 -5.08
N ILE A 196 -7.14 14.37 -6.34
CA ILE A 196 -7.07 15.37 -7.40
C ILE A 196 -7.66 14.84 -8.71
N PRO A 197 -8.53 15.60 -9.41
CA PRO A 197 -9.20 15.11 -10.62
C PRO A 197 -8.24 14.90 -11.80
N TYR A 198 -7.06 15.52 -11.78
CA TYR A 198 -6.10 15.50 -12.90
C TYR A 198 -5.18 14.27 -12.93
N ALA A 199 -5.19 13.42 -11.90
CA ALA A 199 -4.33 12.23 -11.84
C ALA A 199 -4.58 11.26 -13.01
N MET A 200 -5.77 11.29 -13.62
CA MET A 200 -6.10 10.50 -14.81
C MET A 200 -5.28 10.86 -16.07
N LEU A 201 -4.67 12.05 -16.14
CA LEU A 201 -3.85 12.49 -17.28
C LEU A 201 -2.44 11.89 -17.27
N SER A 202 -2.05 11.25 -16.17
CA SER A 202 -0.74 10.62 -16.04
C SER A 202 -0.60 9.43 -16.99
N ARG A 203 0.45 9.45 -17.80
CA ARG A 203 0.78 8.40 -18.78
C ARG A 203 1.77 7.36 -18.22
N GLN A 204 1.86 7.23 -16.90
CA GLN A 204 2.76 6.28 -16.24
C GLN A 204 2.64 4.86 -16.78
N ILE A 205 3.80 4.23 -16.91
CA ILE A 205 3.97 2.83 -17.26
C ILE A 205 4.89 2.21 -16.22
N CYS A 206 4.53 1.01 -15.79
CA CYS A 206 5.33 0.20 -14.90
C CYS A 206 5.45 -1.19 -15.50
N GLY A 207 6.56 -1.87 -15.27
CA GLY A 207 6.78 -3.18 -15.85
C GLY A 207 8.06 -3.83 -15.38
N LEU A 208 8.29 -5.03 -15.88
CA LEU A 208 9.46 -5.83 -15.59
C LEU A 208 10.47 -5.75 -16.72
N ARG A 209 11.73 -5.85 -16.35
CA ARG A 209 12.83 -6.25 -17.24
C ARG A 209 13.65 -7.27 -16.46
N ASN A 210 13.78 -8.48 -17.01
CA ASN A 210 14.34 -9.63 -16.27
C ASN A 210 13.61 -9.82 -14.92
N ASP A 211 14.35 -9.95 -13.83
CA ASP A 211 13.83 -10.09 -12.46
C ASP A 211 13.70 -8.73 -11.74
N SER A 212 13.79 -7.62 -12.48
CA SER A 212 13.75 -6.27 -11.94
C SER A 212 12.43 -5.57 -12.26
N LEU A 213 11.91 -4.83 -11.28
CA LEU A 213 10.70 -4.04 -11.40
C LEU A 213 11.03 -2.57 -11.66
N ILE A 214 10.49 -2.00 -12.73
CA ILE A 214 10.58 -0.58 -13.06
C ILE A 214 9.21 0.06 -12.82
N ILE A 215 9.16 1.08 -11.97
CA ILE A 215 7.95 1.85 -11.69
C ILE A 215 8.14 3.33 -12.02
N SER A 216 7.12 3.97 -12.56
CA SER A 216 7.09 5.41 -12.80
C SER A 216 6.07 6.11 -11.91
N LEU A 217 6.51 7.14 -11.22
CA LEU A 217 5.73 7.96 -10.30
C LEU A 217 5.59 9.40 -10.80
N PRO A 218 4.60 10.18 -10.30
CA PRO A 218 4.43 11.56 -10.73
C PRO A 218 5.63 12.40 -10.28
N GLY A 219 5.95 13.46 -11.03
CA GLY A 219 7.06 14.38 -10.70
C GLY A 219 6.77 15.37 -9.57
N SER A 220 5.51 15.49 -9.13
CA SER A 220 5.20 16.31 -7.95
C SER A 220 5.55 15.55 -6.67
N SER A 221 6.11 16.21 -5.67
CA SER A 221 6.47 15.57 -4.39
C SER A 221 5.28 14.89 -3.72
N LYS A 222 4.10 15.53 -3.78
CA LYS A 222 2.85 14.95 -3.28
C LYS A 222 2.43 13.73 -4.08
N GLY A 223 2.47 13.79 -5.41
CA GLY A 223 2.10 12.66 -6.26
C GLY A 223 3.06 11.46 -6.12
N ALA A 224 4.36 11.73 -5.97
CA ALA A 224 5.35 10.69 -5.66
C ALA A 224 5.05 10.03 -4.30
N GLN A 225 4.82 10.81 -3.25
CA GLN A 225 4.46 10.30 -1.92
C GLN A 225 3.20 9.43 -1.96
N GLU A 226 2.17 9.91 -2.66
CA GLU A 226 0.88 9.21 -2.80
C GLU A 226 1.02 7.91 -3.57
N GLY A 227 1.83 7.91 -4.64
CA GLY A 227 2.16 6.69 -5.38
C GLY A 227 2.86 5.66 -4.51
N MET A 228 3.85 6.08 -3.71
CA MET A 228 4.51 5.18 -2.75
C MET A 228 3.53 4.61 -1.71
N GLN A 229 2.62 5.44 -1.18
CA GLN A 229 1.58 5.00 -0.23
C GLN A 229 0.55 4.04 -0.83
N ALA A 230 0.25 4.21 -2.12
CA ALA A 230 -0.68 3.35 -2.85
C ALA A 230 -0.08 1.97 -3.09
N LEU A 231 1.22 1.90 -3.37
CA LEU A 231 1.90 0.67 -3.74
C LEU A 231 2.44 -0.13 -2.54
N PHE A 232 2.94 0.53 -1.49
CA PHE A 232 3.57 -0.17 -0.36
C PHE A 232 2.60 -0.45 0.81
N PRO A 233 2.74 -1.60 1.50
CA PRO A 233 3.77 -2.63 1.31
C PRO A 233 3.44 -3.66 0.22
N GLY A 234 2.26 -3.61 -0.41
CA GLY A 234 1.80 -4.65 -1.34
C GLY A 234 2.75 -4.96 -2.50
N LEU A 235 3.45 -3.93 -3.01
CA LEU A 235 4.46 -4.07 -4.06
C LEU A 235 5.59 -5.05 -3.68
N LEU A 236 5.92 -5.17 -2.40
CA LEU A 236 6.99 -6.06 -1.92
C LEU A 236 6.69 -7.53 -2.22
N HIS A 237 5.42 -7.92 -2.31
CA HIS A 237 5.03 -9.30 -2.65
C HIS A 237 5.44 -9.70 -4.08
N ALA A 238 5.74 -8.75 -4.96
CA ALA A 238 6.20 -9.07 -6.31
C ALA A 238 7.59 -9.73 -6.33
N PHE A 239 8.48 -9.41 -5.39
CA PHE A 239 9.88 -9.86 -5.44
C PHE A 239 10.09 -11.34 -5.09
N PRO A 240 9.42 -11.92 -4.07
CA PRO A 240 9.42 -13.37 -3.89
C PRO A 240 8.90 -14.11 -5.12
N MET A 241 7.83 -13.59 -5.75
CA MET A 241 7.25 -14.17 -6.96
C MET A 241 8.23 -14.18 -8.14
N LEU A 242 8.96 -13.08 -8.36
CA LEU A 242 9.98 -12.98 -9.42
C LEU A 242 11.12 -13.99 -9.19
N ARG A 243 11.46 -14.26 -7.94
CA ARG A 243 12.47 -15.26 -7.56
C ARG A 243 11.96 -16.71 -7.62
N GLY A 244 10.74 -16.93 -8.11
CA GLY A 244 10.15 -18.26 -8.27
C GLY A 244 9.57 -18.87 -7.00
N PHE A 245 9.45 -18.10 -5.92
CA PHE A 245 8.65 -18.51 -4.77
C PHE A 245 7.17 -18.27 -5.12
N GLY A 246 6.30 -19.25 -4.82
CA GLY A 246 4.88 -19.20 -5.19
C GLY A 246 4.11 -18.06 -4.52
N HIS A 247 2.80 -18.00 -4.80
CA HIS A 247 1.86 -17.12 -4.11
C HIS A 247 1.70 -17.46 -2.62
#